data_AF-A0A956CJ69-F1
#
_entry.id   AF-A0A956CJ69-F1
#
_cell.length_a   1.000
_cell.length_b   1.000
_cell.length_c   1.000
_cell.angle_alpha   90.00
_cell.angle_beta   90.00
_cell.angle_gamma   90.00
#
_symmetry.space_group_name_H-M   'P 1'
#
loop_
_entity.id
_entity.type
_entity.pdbx_description
1 polymer ?
#
loop_
_entity_poly.entity_id
_entity_poly.type
_entity_poly.pdbx_seq_one_letter_code
_entity_poly.pdbx_strand_id
1 'polypeptide(L)'
;MVPRVEALAFVDALFGSPEEWRSPLIRYRLSSDFQSDWKEEVGNWLKMAERLGFLEPLLERLLKRTKRGTRSTGVDPNDRRHNELVAELAPAMVAYYLVGTGWSFKRWEPITGGDTDVDLELEAPGGQPAHVQVKAPDQPGVVANYRRVDGENDQRVLTAVLNAAEQLPRTGSAVNLIAVCANRTWPVSGDPGFLVTALIGSTIQWGSVVSLPRSRVGRFYGADWAHVAGVVMLDYLRGIDVFKYPCTVLLNPMAIRPASADWFPRARVCQFDGGAFRWIRGEPGDAHTLPDGTKLDEGA
;
A
#
# COMPACT_ATOMS: atom_id res chain seq x y z
N MET A 1 -8.37 1.57 -18.06
CA MET A 1 -8.02 0.13 -18.08
C MET A 1 -7.85 -0.27 -19.52
N VAL A 2 -6.81 -1.03 -19.84
CA VAL A 2 -6.66 -1.65 -21.16
C VAL A 2 -7.48 -2.94 -21.22
N PRO A 3 -7.90 -3.42 -22.41
CA PRO A 3 -8.54 -4.72 -22.54
C PRO A 3 -7.68 -5.85 -21.97
N ARG A 4 -8.29 -6.85 -21.32
CA ARG A 4 -7.59 -7.99 -20.70
C ARG A 4 -6.55 -8.64 -21.61
N VAL A 5 -6.93 -8.91 -22.87
CA VAL A 5 -6.05 -9.53 -23.86
C VAL A 5 -4.79 -8.70 -24.09
N GLU A 6 -4.94 -7.37 -24.16
CA GLU A 6 -3.79 -6.45 -24.32
C GLU A 6 -2.91 -6.44 -23.07
N ALA A 7 -3.51 -6.41 -21.87
CA ALA A 7 -2.75 -6.45 -20.62
C ALA A 7 -1.91 -7.73 -20.49
N LEU A 8 -2.50 -8.89 -20.80
CA LEU A 8 -1.81 -10.18 -20.77
C LEU A 8 -0.65 -10.23 -21.79
N ALA A 9 -0.93 -9.85 -23.04
CA ALA A 9 0.09 -9.81 -24.09
C ALA A 9 1.24 -8.87 -23.75
N PHE A 10 0.94 -7.74 -23.09
CA PHE A 10 1.96 -6.78 -22.66
C PHE A 10 2.89 -7.37 -21.59
N VAL A 11 2.34 -8.06 -20.59
CA VAL A 11 3.15 -8.77 -19.59
C VAL A 11 4.02 -9.83 -20.22
N ASP A 12 3.45 -10.67 -21.10
CA ASP A 12 4.20 -11.74 -21.76
C ASP A 12 5.33 -11.19 -22.65
N ALA A 13 5.10 -10.05 -23.34
CA ALA A 13 6.13 -9.39 -24.13
C ALA A 13 7.27 -8.81 -23.27
N LEU A 14 6.96 -8.22 -22.11
CA LEU A 14 7.95 -7.57 -21.24
C LEU A 14 8.74 -8.57 -20.39
N PHE A 15 8.08 -9.59 -19.87
CA PHE A 15 8.71 -10.58 -18.98
C PHE A 15 9.26 -11.80 -19.70
N GLY A 16 8.92 -11.98 -20.98
CA GLY A 16 9.45 -13.06 -21.81
C GLY A 16 9.00 -14.44 -21.35
N SER A 17 9.80 -15.45 -21.70
CA SER A 17 9.49 -16.84 -21.37
C SER A 17 9.56 -17.09 -19.86
N PRO A 18 8.53 -17.72 -19.24
CA PRO A 18 8.56 -18.10 -17.83
C PRO A 18 9.81 -18.92 -17.44
N GLU A 19 10.33 -19.75 -18.34
CA GLU A 19 11.47 -20.63 -18.14
C GLU A 19 12.78 -19.86 -17.85
N GLU A 20 12.88 -18.61 -18.32
CA GLU A 20 14.04 -17.73 -18.12
C GLU A 20 14.18 -17.25 -16.66
N TRP A 21 13.08 -17.26 -15.91
CA TRP A 21 13.05 -16.72 -14.55
C TRP A 21 13.68 -17.69 -13.56
N ARG A 22 14.53 -17.21 -12.65
CA ARG A 22 15.21 -18.08 -11.66
C ARG A 22 14.29 -18.49 -10.50
N SER A 23 13.24 -17.74 -10.25
CA SER A 23 12.21 -17.99 -9.23
C SER A 23 11.12 -18.94 -9.76
N PRO A 24 10.93 -20.13 -9.16
CA PRO A 24 9.81 -21.01 -9.48
C PRO A 24 8.44 -20.35 -9.26
N LEU A 25 8.31 -19.48 -8.26
CA LEU A 25 7.06 -18.75 -8.01
C LEU A 25 6.76 -17.75 -9.13
N ILE A 26 7.75 -16.99 -9.61
CA ILE A 26 7.55 -16.10 -10.77
C ILE A 26 7.20 -16.94 -12.00
N ARG A 27 7.88 -18.07 -12.26
CA ARG A 27 7.51 -18.94 -13.39
C ARG A 27 6.05 -19.36 -13.30
N TYR A 28 5.62 -19.84 -12.12
CA TYR A 28 4.24 -20.28 -11.89
C TYR A 28 3.23 -19.15 -12.14
N ARG A 29 3.52 -17.92 -11.68
CA ARG A 29 2.68 -16.74 -11.95
C ARG A 29 2.60 -16.40 -13.44
N LEU A 30 3.70 -16.58 -14.16
CA LEU A 30 3.79 -16.30 -15.59
C LEU A 30 3.28 -17.43 -16.48
N SER A 31 3.20 -18.68 -16.03
CA SER A 31 2.78 -19.81 -16.86
C SER A 31 1.37 -20.32 -16.56
N SER A 32 0.78 -19.97 -15.40
CA SER A 32 -0.52 -20.51 -14.98
C SER A 32 -1.71 -19.64 -15.40
N ASP A 33 -2.68 -20.22 -16.12
CA ASP A 33 -3.94 -19.56 -16.46
C ASP A 33 -4.75 -19.10 -15.24
N PHE A 34 -4.63 -19.81 -14.12
CA PHE A 34 -5.23 -19.43 -12.84
C PHE A 34 -4.68 -18.11 -12.28
N GLN A 35 -3.55 -17.64 -12.81
CA GLN A 35 -2.91 -16.38 -12.47
C GLN A 35 -3.19 -15.27 -13.50
N SER A 36 -4.07 -15.49 -14.46
CA SER A 36 -4.35 -14.53 -15.52
C SER A 36 -4.83 -13.16 -15.01
N ASP A 37 -5.67 -13.05 -13.97
CA ASP A 37 -6.03 -11.70 -13.49
C ASP A 37 -4.88 -10.98 -12.74
N TRP A 38 -3.85 -11.70 -12.27
CA TRP A 38 -2.64 -11.05 -11.72
C TRP A 38 -1.88 -10.40 -12.85
N LYS A 39 -1.68 -11.17 -13.92
CA LYS A 39 -1.03 -10.69 -15.13
C LYS A 39 -1.81 -9.51 -15.71
N GLU A 40 -3.14 -9.59 -15.76
CA GLU A 40 -3.97 -8.48 -16.23
C GLU A 40 -3.72 -7.21 -15.42
N GLU A 41 -3.68 -7.30 -14.10
CA GLU A 41 -3.39 -6.14 -13.26
C GLU A 41 -1.97 -5.62 -13.42
N VAL A 42 -0.97 -6.50 -13.37
CA VAL A 42 0.43 -6.12 -13.62
C VAL A 42 0.57 -5.47 -14.99
N GLY A 43 -0.13 -5.98 -16.01
CA GLY A 43 -0.18 -5.39 -17.33
C GLY A 43 -0.77 -3.98 -17.32
N ASN A 44 -1.87 -3.77 -16.58
CA ASN A 44 -2.44 -2.43 -16.40
C ASN A 44 -1.50 -1.48 -15.65
N TRP A 45 -0.75 -1.95 -14.63
CA TRP A 45 0.24 -1.14 -13.91
C TRP A 45 1.43 -0.78 -14.80
N LEU A 46 1.95 -1.74 -15.57
CA LEU A 46 3.06 -1.50 -16.49
C LEU A 46 2.63 -0.59 -17.65
N LYS A 47 1.40 -0.73 -18.16
CA LYS A 47 0.82 0.21 -19.13
C LYS A 47 0.66 1.62 -18.55
N MET A 48 0.33 1.73 -17.27
CA MET A 48 0.34 3.02 -16.58
C MET A 48 1.77 3.60 -16.54
N ALA A 49 2.76 2.81 -16.15
CA ALA A 49 4.16 3.24 -16.13
C ALA A 49 4.66 3.64 -17.52
N GLU A 50 4.22 2.94 -18.58
CA GLU A 50 4.51 3.27 -19.98
C GLU A 50 3.95 4.65 -20.32
N ARG A 51 2.66 4.86 -20.05
CA ARG A 51 1.97 6.12 -20.30
C ARG A 51 2.57 7.30 -19.52
N LEU A 52 3.08 7.03 -18.33
CA LEU A 52 3.70 8.03 -17.45
C LEU A 52 5.20 8.21 -17.71
N GLY A 53 5.78 7.46 -18.66
CA GLY A 53 7.15 7.65 -19.14
C GLY A 53 8.25 7.08 -18.23
N PHE A 54 7.92 6.15 -17.32
CA PHE A 54 8.91 5.54 -16.41
C PHE A 54 9.02 4.01 -16.52
N LEU A 55 8.37 3.39 -17.50
CA LEU A 55 8.41 1.93 -17.68
C LEU A 55 9.83 1.38 -17.95
N GLU A 56 10.57 1.99 -18.87
CA GLU A 56 11.91 1.49 -19.23
C GLU A 56 12.86 1.41 -18.04
N PRO A 57 13.09 2.50 -17.27
CA PRO A 57 14.00 2.42 -16.13
C PRO A 57 13.43 1.55 -14.99
N LEU A 58 12.11 1.45 -14.83
CA LEU A 58 11.46 0.49 -13.94
C LEU A 58 11.83 -0.97 -14.31
N LEU A 59 11.69 -1.33 -15.59
CA LEU A 59 12.00 -2.67 -16.10
C LEU A 59 13.48 -2.99 -15.96
N GLU A 60 14.37 -2.03 -16.26
CA GLU A 60 15.81 -2.24 -16.06
C GLU A 60 16.13 -2.60 -14.61
N ARG A 61 15.58 -1.84 -13.65
CA ARG A 61 15.78 -2.07 -12.22
C ARG A 61 15.18 -3.39 -11.75
N LEU A 62 13.96 -3.69 -12.20
CA LEU A 62 13.24 -4.93 -11.92
C LEU A 62 14.04 -6.15 -12.40
N LEU A 63 14.44 -6.17 -13.66
CA LEU A 63 15.20 -7.29 -14.24
C LEU A 63 16.56 -7.44 -13.56
N LYS A 64 17.25 -6.32 -13.27
CA LYS A 64 18.55 -6.31 -12.58
C LYS A 64 18.47 -6.90 -11.18
N ARG A 65 17.40 -6.68 -10.42
CA ARG A 65 17.24 -7.21 -9.04
C ARG A 65 16.78 -8.67 -9.07
N THR A 66 15.71 -8.95 -9.80
CA THR A 66 15.03 -10.25 -9.81
C THR A 66 15.79 -11.38 -10.52
N LYS A 67 16.67 -11.07 -11.49
CA LYS A 67 17.46 -12.10 -12.22
C LYS A 67 18.80 -12.45 -11.55
N ARG A 68 19.16 -11.86 -10.40
CA ARG A 68 20.40 -12.16 -9.65
C ARG A 68 20.35 -13.51 -8.90
N GLY A 69 21.53 -14.05 -8.53
CA GLY A 69 21.70 -15.21 -7.62
C GLY A 69 21.43 -16.60 -8.22
N THR A 70 21.55 -17.67 -7.43
CA THR A 70 21.38 -19.08 -7.85
C THR A 70 19.90 -19.50 -7.98
N ARG A 71 19.58 -20.35 -8.96
CA ARG A 71 18.22 -20.82 -9.24
C ARG A 71 17.63 -21.57 -8.03
N SER A 72 16.40 -21.23 -7.65
CA SER A 72 15.66 -22.01 -6.63
C SER A 72 14.94 -23.19 -7.29
N THR A 73 14.78 -24.29 -6.56
CA THR A 73 14.19 -25.54 -7.03
C THR A 73 12.73 -25.72 -6.62
N GLY A 74 12.25 -25.00 -5.59
CA GLY A 74 10.88 -25.11 -5.07
C GLY A 74 10.07 -23.82 -5.19
N VAL A 75 8.74 -23.93 -5.29
CA VAL A 75 7.82 -22.80 -5.15
C VAL A 75 7.69 -22.49 -3.65
N ASP A 76 8.33 -21.40 -3.23
CA ASP A 76 8.28 -20.88 -1.86
C ASP A 76 7.49 -19.55 -1.87
N PRO A 77 6.46 -19.39 -1.04
CA PRO A 77 5.81 -18.09 -0.81
C PRO A 77 6.80 -16.98 -0.41
N ASN A 78 7.94 -17.34 0.18
CA ASN A 78 9.01 -16.45 0.63
C ASN A 78 10.13 -16.30 -0.41
N ASP A 79 9.84 -16.59 -1.68
CA ASP A 79 10.83 -16.42 -2.73
C ASP A 79 11.25 -14.95 -2.83
N ARG A 80 12.45 -14.67 -2.31
CA ARG A 80 13.05 -13.34 -2.29
C ARG A 80 12.97 -12.61 -3.63
N ARG A 81 13.08 -13.32 -4.76
CA ARG A 81 13.01 -12.69 -6.09
C ARG A 81 11.60 -12.26 -6.46
N HIS A 82 10.61 -13.06 -6.06
CA HIS A 82 9.21 -12.66 -6.22
C HIS A 82 8.92 -11.43 -5.35
N ASN A 83 9.50 -11.36 -4.16
CA ASN A 83 9.31 -10.22 -3.27
C ASN A 83 10.01 -8.96 -3.80
N GLU A 84 11.22 -9.11 -4.34
CA GLU A 84 11.90 -8.06 -5.09
C GLU A 84 11.06 -7.64 -6.31
N LEU A 85 10.50 -8.58 -7.08
CA LEU A 85 9.61 -8.26 -8.22
C LEU A 85 8.42 -7.41 -7.78
N VAL A 86 7.73 -7.80 -6.71
CA VAL A 86 6.56 -7.08 -6.21
C VAL A 86 6.95 -5.69 -5.68
N ALA A 87 8.04 -5.58 -4.93
CA ALA A 87 8.55 -4.30 -4.45
C ALA A 87 8.89 -3.35 -5.60
N GLU A 88 9.48 -3.86 -6.67
CA GLU A 88 9.78 -3.07 -7.86
C GLU A 88 8.52 -2.65 -8.63
N LEU A 89 7.48 -3.48 -8.66
CA LEU A 89 6.21 -3.14 -9.32
C LEU A 89 5.33 -2.17 -8.50
N ALA A 90 5.60 -2.02 -7.21
CA ALA A 90 4.73 -1.29 -6.28
C ALA A 90 4.52 0.20 -6.66
N PRO A 91 5.54 0.97 -7.09
CA PRO A 91 5.32 2.35 -7.55
C PRO A 91 4.38 2.42 -8.77
N ALA A 92 4.47 1.47 -9.71
CA ALA A 92 3.56 1.39 -10.85
C ALA A 92 2.12 1.06 -10.42
N MET A 93 1.96 0.19 -9.41
CA MET A 93 0.66 -0.09 -8.80
C MET A 93 0.05 1.18 -8.18
N VAL A 94 0.80 1.90 -7.34
CA VAL A 94 0.34 3.14 -6.69
C VAL A 94 -0.03 4.20 -7.73
N ALA A 95 0.82 4.42 -8.74
CA ALA A 95 0.54 5.34 -9.83
C ALA A 95 -0.74 4.95 -10.58
N TYR A 96 -0.95 3.65 -10.86
CA TYR A 96 -2.17 3.16 -11.49
C TYR A 96 -3.43 3.52 -10.72
N TYR A 97 -3.45 3.28 -9.40
CA TYR A 97 -4.62 3.55 -8.56
C TYR A 97 -4.88 5.04 -8.35
N LEU A 98 -3.84 5.82 -8.02
CA LEU A 98 -4.02 7.24 -7.72
C LEU A 98 -4.31 8.04 -8.99
N VAL A 99 -3.56 7.83 -10.07
CA VAL A 99 -3.84 8.53 -11.34
C VAL A 99 -5.20 8.12 -11.91
N GLY A 100 -5.59 6.85 -11.73
CA GLY A 100 -6.93 6.38 -12.09
C GLY A 100 -8.08 7.05 -11.32
N THR A 101 -7.79 7.75 -10.22
CA THR A 101 -8.77 8.44 -9.37
C THR A 101 -8.62 9.97 -9.39
N GLY A 102 -7.90 10.52 -10.36
CA GLY A 102 -7.83 11.96 -10.62
C GLY A 102 -6.57 12.65 -10.08
N TRP A 103 -5.61 11.89 -9.57
CA TRP A 103 -4.29 12.43 -9.26
C TRP A 103 -3.47 12.64 -10.53
N SER A 104 -2.55 13.59 -10.49
CA SER A 104 -1.59 13.82 -11.58
C SER A 104 -0.22 13.29 -11.18
N PHE A 105 0.39 12.48 -12.04
CA PHE A 105 1.77 12.05 -11.86
C PHE A 105 2.74 13.18 -12.22
N LYS A 106 3.76 13.40 -11.39
CA LYS A 106 4.82 14.37 -11.68
C LYS A 106 6.14 13.67 -11.96
N ARG A 107 6.62 12.85 -11.02
CA ARG A 107 7.93 12.18 -11.13
C ARG A 107 7.94 10.83 -10.42
N TRP A 108 8.81 9.94 -10.90
CA TRP A 108 9.22 8.71 -10.23
C TRP A 108 10.65 8.90 -9.74
N GLU A 109 10.92 8.52 -8.50
CA GLU A 109 12.19 8.75 -7.80
C GLU A 109 12.72 10.20 -7.93
N PRO A 110 11.95 11.21 -7.50
CA PRO A 110 12.44 12.58 -7.45
C PRO A 110 13.73 12.67 -6.62
N ILE A 111 14.68 13.49 -7.07
CA ILE A 111 15.88 13.80 -6.29
C ILE A 111 15.48 14.71 -5.13
N THR A 112 15.44 14.16 -3.91
CA THR A 112 14.94 14.88 -2.73
C THR A 112 16.03 15.44 -1.80
N GLY A 113 17.31 15.12 -2.05
CA GLY A 113 18.45 15.61 -1.26
C GLY A 113 18.53 14.98 0.15
N GLY A 114 19.76 14.73 0.63
CA GLY A 114 20.00 14.08 1.92
C GLY A 114 19.54 12.61 1.95
N ASP A 115 19.19 12.10 3.14
CA ASP A 115 18.74 10.72 3.39
C ASP A 115 17.22 10.53 3.19
N THR A 116 16.60 11.37 2.36
CA THR A 116 15.16 11.27 2.06
C THR A 116 14.94 10.36 0.87
N ASP A 117 13.91 9.52 0.95
CA ASP A 117 13.54 8.57 -0.07
C ASP A 117 12.05 8.74 -0.39
N VAL A 118 11.78 9.07 -1.65
CA VAL A 118 10.43 9.29 -2.19
C VAL A 118 10.34 8.51 -3.48
N ASP A 119 9.48 7.49 -3.51
CA ASP A 119 9.25 6.69 -4.70
C ASP A 119 8.47 7.47 -5.78
N LEU A 120 7.48 8.28 -5.38
CA LEU A 120 6.61 9.00 -6.32
C LEU A 120 6.35 10.45 -5.88
N GLU A 121 6.48 11.38 -6.82
CA GLU A 121 5.94 12.73 -6.72
C GLU A 121 4.64 12.81 -7.53
N LEU A 122 3.54 13.11 -6.86
CA LEU A 122 2.21 13.26 -7.42
C LEU A 122 1.64 14.64 -7.09
N GLU A 123 0.52 14.97 -7.70
CA GLU A 123 -0.30 16.12 -7.36
C GLU A 123 -1.73 15.64 -7.11
N ALA A 124 -2.25 15.97 -5.95
CA ALA A 124 -3.60 15.63 -5.54
C ALA A 124 -4.63 16.33 -6.44
N PRO A 125 -5.88 15.84 -6.52
CA PRO A 125 -6.95 16.47 -7.32
C PRO A 125 -7.20 17.97 -7.04
N GLY A 126 -6.73 18.50 -5.91
CA GLY A 126 -6.76 19.93 -5.56
C GLY A 126 -5.51 20.74 -5.95
N GLY A 127 -4.58 20.17 -6.73
CA GLY A 127 -3.35 20.84 -7.16
C GLY A 127 -2.22 20.85 -6.12
N GLN A 128 -2.40 20.21 -4.97
CA GLN A 128 -1.37 20.15 -3.93
C GLN A 128 -0.33 19.07 -4.25
N PRO A 129 0.97 19.38 -4.20
CA PRO A 129 2.01 18.38 -4.40
C PRO A 129 2.03 17.38 -3.26
N ALA A 130 2.30 16.12 -3.60
CA ALA A 130 2.38 15.02 -2.65
C ALA A 130 3.59 14.13 -2.94
N HIS A 131 4.33 13.80 -1.88
CA HIS A 131 5.36 12.78 -1.91
C HIS A 131 4.78 11.48 -1.37
N VAL A 132 5.01 10.38 -2.09
CA VAL A 132 4.53 9.06 -1.68
C VAL A 132 5.72 8.14 -1.55
N GLN A 133 5.90 7.59 -0.35
CA GLN A 133 6.83 6.49 -0.12
C GLN A 133 6.07 5.17 -0.15
N VAL A 134 6.50 4.25 -0.99
CA VAL A 134 5.80 3.02 -1.31
C VAL A 134 6.46 1.85 -0.59
N LYS A 135 5.64 1.00 0.01
CA LYS A 135 6.07 -0.25 0.64
C LYS A 135 5.20 -1.38 0.13
N ALA A 136 5.84 -2.44 -0.35
CA ALA A 136 5.19 -3.72 -0.59
C ALA A 136 5.81 -4.73 0.39
N PRO A 137 5.42 -4.68 1.68
CA PRO A 137 5.96 -5.59 2.67
C PRO A 137 5.71 -7.04 2.24
N ASP A 138 6.76 -7.83 2.30
CA ASP A 138 6.71 -9.27 2.08
C ASP A 138 5.83 -9.93 3.14
N GLN A 139 5.02 -10.92 2.74
CA GLN A 139 4.14 -11.67 3.60
C GLN A 139 4.52 -13.15 3.57
N PRO A 140 5.37 -13.60 4.50
CA PRO A 140 5.65 -15.00 4.64
C PRO A 140 4.51 -15.69 5.38
N GLY A 141 3.68 -16.40 4.64
CA GLY A 141 3.02 -17.55 5.23
C GLY A 141 3.97 -18.73 5.20
N VAL A 142 4.56 -19.08 6.34
CA VAL A 142 5.16 -20.41 6.48
C VAL A 142 4.01 -21.42 6.50
N VAL A 143 3.99 -22.33 5.53
CA VAL A 143 3.17 -23.54 5.61
C VAL A 143 3.97 -24.57 6.39
N ALA A 144 3.67 -24.74 7.67
CA ALA A 144 4.22 -25.81 8.50
C ALA A 144 3.14 -26.89 8.69
N ASN A 145 3.44 -28.15 8.36
CA ASN A 145 2.51 -29.28 8.52
C ASN A 145 1.12 -29.04 7.88
N TYR A 146 1.08 -28.49 6.66
CA TYR A 146 -0.16 -28.13 5.95
C TYR A 146 -1.02 -27.08 6.67
N ARG A 147 -0.46 -26.38 7.66
CA ARG A 147 -1.11 -25.27 8.38
C ARG A 147 -0.35 -23.97 8.14
N ARG A 148 -1.09 -22.88 7.99
CA ARG A 148 -0.53 -21.52 7.97
C ARG A 148 -0.11 -21.17 9.39
N VAL A 149 1.13 -20.71 9.58
CA VAL A 149 1.59 -20.17 10.86
C VAL A 149 1.32 -18.66 10.83
N ASP A 150 0.19 -18.24 11.39
CA ASP A 150 -0.20 -16.83 11.53
C ASP A 150 0.46 -16.21 12.77
N GLY A 151 1.10 -15.05 12.62
CA GLY A 151 1.68 -14.29 13.73
C GLY A 151 2.68 -13.19 13.35
N GLU A 152 3.22 -13.18 12.12
CA GLU A 152 4.26 -12.21 11.70
C GLU A 152 3.78 -11.10 10.74
N ASN A 153 2.52 -11.16 10.29
CA ASN A 153 2.02 -10.37 9.16
C ASN A 153 1.94 -8.87 9.49
N ASP A 154 1.42 -8.56 10.65
CA ASP A 154 1.05 -7.20 11.06
C ASP A 154 2.25 -6.36 11.49
N GLN A 155 3.18 -7.00 12.21
CA GLN A 155 4.39 -6.33 12.70
C GLN A 155 5.33 -5.94 11.57
N ARG A 156 5.44 -6.74 10.50
CA ARG A 156 6.28 -6.41 9.34
C ARG A 156 5.72 -5.26 8.52
N VAL A 157 4.39 -5.24 8.32
CA VAL A 157 3.74 -4.11 7.66
C VAL A 157 3.96 -2.85 8.48
N LEU A 158 3.78 -2.91 9.80
CA LEU A 158 4.08 -1.79 10.68
C LEU A 158 5.55 -1.39 10.59
N THR A 159 6.52 -2.30 10.66
CA THR A 159 7.95 -1.97 10.49
C THR A 159 8.22 -1.29 9.15
N ALA A 160 7.60 -1.75 8.05
CA ALA A 160 7.75 -1.11 6.75
C ALA A 160 7.18 0.32 6.75
N VAL A 161 6.04 0.53 7.40
CA VAL A 161 5.40 1.85 7.58
C VAL A 161 6.26 2.77 8.47
N LEU A 162 6.84 2.25 9.55
CA LEU A 162 7.78 3.00 10.40
C LEU A 162 9.01 3.44 9.61
N ASN A 163 9.63 2.53 8.85
CA ASN A 163 10.78 2.84 8.01
C ASN A 163 10.42 3.87 6.92
N ALA A 164 9.22 3.78 6.33
CA ALA A 164 8.75 4.75 5.35
C ALA A 164 8.59 6.16 5.96
N ALA A 165 8.07 6.25 7.19
CA ALA A 165 7.94 7.53 7.89
C ALA A 165 9.30 8.19 8.17
N GLU A 166 10.33 7.40 8.49
CA GLU A 166 11.70 7.90 8.69
C GLU A 166 12.34 8.40 7.39
N GLN A 167 11.98 7.80 6.26
CA GLN A 167 12.50 8.12 4.93
C GLN A 167 11.86 9.36 4.29
N LEU A 168 10.61 9.68 4.65
CA LEU A 168 9.90 10.82 4.10
C LEU A 168 10.48 12.15 4.60
N PRO A 169 10.50 13.20 3.77
CA PRO A 169 11.04 14.50 4.16
C PRO A 169 10.22 15.11 5.30
N ARG A 170 10.89 15.45 6.42
CA ARG A 170 10.25 16.09 7.59
C ARG A 170 9.82 17.54 7.35
N THR A 171 10.49 18.22 6.42
CA THR A 171 10.17 19.59 6.03
C THR A 171 9.97 19.64 4.52
N GLY A 172 9.02 20.45 4.06
CA GLY A 172 8.71 20.52 2.63
C GLY A 172 7.45 21.32 2.32
N SER A 173 7.22 21.56 1.03
CA SER A 173 6.00 22.14 0.48
C SER A 173 4.92 21.09 0.15
N ALA A 174 5.29 19.81 0.09
CA ALA A 174 4.42 18.70 -0.30
C ALA A 174 3.77 18.00 0.91
N VAL A 175 2.65 17.34 0.65
CA VAL A 175 2.00 16.40 1.56
C VAL A 175 2.69 15.05 1.50
N ASN A 176 3.10 14.47 2.62
CA ASN A 176 3.75 13.16 2.62
C ASN A 176 2.75 12.03 2.91
N LEU A 177 2.73 11.01 2.07
CA LEU A 177 1.91 9.82 2.22
C LEU A 177 2.78 8.57 2.23
N ILE A 178 2.33 7.55 2.95
CA ILE A 178 2.91 6.21 2.88
C ILE A 178 1.89 5.32 2.17
N ALA A 179 2.28 4.67 1.08
CA ALA A 179 1.44 3.70 0.39
C ALA A 179 1.90 2.28 0.70
N VAL A 180 1.01 1.44 1.20
CA VAL A 180 1.26 0.03 1.49
C VAL A 180 0.52 -0.82 0.45
N CYS A 181 1.26 -1.60 -0.32
CA CYS A 181 0.74 -2.43 -1.41
C CYS A 181 0.59 -3.89 -0.97
N ALA A 182 -0.60 -4.47 -1.16
CA ALA A 182 -0.84 -5.88 -0.89
C ALA A 182 -0.29 -6.82 -1.97
N ASN A 183 0.10 -8.04 -1.56
CA ASN A 183 0.56 -9.09 -2.45
C ASN A 183 -0.58 -10.08 -2.75
N ARG A 184 -0.92 -10.35 -4.01
CA ARG A 184 -2.12 -11.11 -4.44
C ARG A 184 -2.38 -12.46 -3.76
N THR A 185 -1.38 -13.12 -3.19
CA THR A 185 -1.55 -14.42 -2.48
C THR A 185 -1.84 -14.31 -1.00
N TRP A 186 -1.68 -13.12 -0.43
CA TRP A 186 -1.81 -12.88 1.00
C TRP A 186 -2.43 -11.49 1.19
N PRO A 187 -3.62 -11.37 1.79
CA PRO A 187 -4.17 -10.05 2.09
C PRO A 187 -3.16 -9.28 2.95
N VAL A 188 -2.89 -8.00 2.64
CA VAL A 188 -2.46 -7.05 3.69
C VAL A 188 -3.47 -7.23 4.78
N SER A 189 -2.98 -7.67 5.94
CA SER A 189 -3.71 -8.19 7.09
C SER A 189 -5.22 -8.31 6.84
N GLY A 190 -5.74 -9.55 6.85
CA GLY A 190 -7.19 -9.75 6.89
C GLY A 190 -7.88 -8.95 8.00
N ASP A 191 -7.11 -8.41 8.95
CA ASP A 191 -7.48 -7.42 9.96
C ASP A 191 -6.71 -6.07 9.80
N PRO A 192 -7.27 -5.05 9.13
CA PRO A 192 -6.71 -3.68 9.14
C PRO A 192 -6.69 -3.04 10.54
N GLY A 193 -7.35 -3.65 11.53
CA GLY A 193 -7.42 -3.23 12.92
C GLY A 193 -6.07 -3.13 13.62
N PHE A 194 -5.08 -3.96 13.24
CA PHE A 194 -3.74 -3.85 13.82
C PHE A 194 -3.06 -2.51 13.46
N LEU A 195 -3.06 -2.13 12.17
CA LEU A 195 -2.47 -0.87 11.74
C LEU A 195 -3.26 0.33 12.24
N VAL A 196 -4.59 0.23 12.26
CA VAL A 196 -5.46 1.23 12.89
C VAL A 196 -5.08 1.42 14.35
N THR A 197 -4.91 0.33 15.11
CA THR A 197 -4.51 0.37 16.51
C THR A 197 -3.12 0.97 16.70
N ALA A 198 -2.14 0.60 15.88
CA ALA A 198 -0.78 1.10 15.99
C ALA A 198 -0.67 2.59 15.62
N LEU A 199 -1.39 3.05 14.60
CA LEU A 199 -1.30 4.41 14.07
C LEU A 199 -2.23 5.38 14.79
N ILE A 200 -3.49 5.00 15.03
CA ILE A 200 -4.51 5.85 15.66
C ILE A 200 -4.59 5.59 17.16
N GLY A 201 -4.61 4.33 17.59
CA GLY A 201 -4.65 3.94 18.99
C GLY A 201 -5.75 2.94 19.34
N SER A 202 -5.81 2.55 20.62
CA SER A 202 -6.80 1.57 21.11
C SER A 202 -7.96 2.25 21.85
N THR A 203 -9.19 1.83 21.55
CA THR A 203 -10.40 2.39 22.15
C THR A 203 -10.79 1.71 23.46
N ILE A 204 -11.70 2.35 24.20
CA ILE A 204 -12.47 1.78 25.31
C ILE A 204 -13.94 2.06 25.06
N GLN A 205 -14.81 1.08 25.35
CA GLN A 205 -16.25 1.27 25.30
C GLN A 205 -16.83 1.40 26.71
N TRP A 206 -17.55 2.49 26.96
CA TRP A 206 -18.31 2.74 28.19
C TRP A 206 -19.79 2.93 27.84
N GLY A 207 -20.59 1.88 28.02
CA GLY A 207 -21.99 1.88 27.59
C GLY A 207 -22.12 2.03 26.07
N SER A 208 -22.79 3.09 25.61
CA SER A 208 -22.97 3.41 24.19
C SER A 208 -21.86 4.30 23.60
N VAL A 209 -20.92 4.77 24.41
CA VAL A 209 -19.85 5.66 23.98
C VAL A 209 -18.56 4.87 23.78
N VAL A 210 -17.94 5.05 22.63
CA VAL A 210 -16.59 4.58 22.35
C VAL A 210 -15.64 5.76 22.39
N SER A 211 -14.59 5.65 23.20
CA SER A 211 -13.59 6.71 23.35
C SER A 211 -12.17 6.20 23.12
N LEU A 212 -11.30 7.11 22.70
CA LEU A 212 -9.87 6.93 22.56
C LEU A 212 -9.19 7.78 23.64
N PRO A 213 -8.74 7.19 24.77
CA PRO A 213 -8.01 7.91 25.80
C PRO A 213 -6.68 8.47 25.27
N ARG A 214 -6.27 9.66 25.72
CA ARG A 214 -4.93 10.20 25.41
C ARG A 214 -3.78 9.25 25.73
N SER A 215 -3.92 8.39 26.74
CA SER A 215 -2.90 7.39 27.10
C SER A 215 -2.81 6.20 26.13
N ARG A 216 -3.75 6.09 25.19
CA ARG A 216 -3.85 4.98 24.21
C ARG A 216 -3.73 5.45 22.77
N VAL A 217 -3.37 6.71 22.53
CA VAL A 217 -3.17 7.22 21.18
C VAL A 217 -1.97 6.55 20.52
N GLY A 218 -2.10 6.32 19.22
CA GLY A 218 -1.08 5.70 18.38
C GLY A 218 -0.04 6.68 17.86
N ARG A 219 0.76 6.22 16.90
CA ARG A 219 1.91 6.95 16.36
C ARG A 219 1.57 8.31 15.73
N PHE A 220 0.38 8.48 15.15
CA PHE A 220 -0.04 9.76 14.56
C PHE A 220 -0.02 10.93 15.55
N TYR A 221 -0.16 10.66 16.84
CA TYR A 221 -0.12 11.69 17.89
C TYR A 221 1.30 12.01 18.40
N GLY A 222 2.34 11.32 17.89
CA GLY A 222 3.73 11.63 18.19
C GLY A 222 4.25 12.80 17.34
N ALA A 223 5.05 13.68 17.95
CA ALA A 223 5.66 14.82 17.24
C ALA A 223 6.49 14.40 16.02
N ASP A 224 7.15 13.24 16.10
CA ASP A 224 7.94 12.65 15.01
C ASP A 224 7.12 12.18 13.81
N TRP A 225 5.79 12.18 13.89
CA TRP A 225 4.88 11.76 12.82
C TRP A 225 4.11 12.91 12.20
N ALA A 226 4.27 14.14 12.71
CA ALA A 226 3.53 15.30 12.24
C ALA A 226 3.84 15.67 10.77
N HIS A 227 4.93 15.16 10.18
CA HIS A 227 5.23 15.34 8.76
C HIS A 227 4.53 14.34 7.84
N VAL A 228 3.94 13.26 8.37
CA VAL A 228 3.21 12.24 7.61
C VAL A 228 1.72 12.57 7.64
N ALA A 229 1.10 12.76 6.47
CA ALA A 229 -0.29 13.15 6.34
C ALA A 229 -1.28 11.98 6.37
N GLY A 230 -0.81 10.78 6.03
CA GLY A 230 -1.63 9.59 6.10
C GLY A 230 -0.96 8.35 5.54
N VAL A 231 -1.61 7.21 5.77
CA VAL A 231 -1.22 5.89 5.26
C VAL A 231 -2.33 5.39 4.35
N VAL A 232 -1.98 5.02 3.12
CA VAL A 232 -2.86 4.48 2.09
C VAL A 232 -2.57 2.98 1.97
N MET A 233 -3.49 2.14 2.40
CA MET A 233 -3.41 0.70 2.23
C MET A 233 -4.16 0.31 0.96
N LEU A 234 -3.45 -0.14 -0.05
CA LEU A 234 -4.02 -0.63 -1.30
C LEU A 234 -4.45 -2.08 -1.10
N ASP A 235 -5.77 -2.29 -1.09
CA ASP A 235 -6.38 -3.60 -0.92
C ASP A 235 -6.46 -4.30 -2.28
N TYR A 236 -6.05 -5.57 -2.35
CA TYR A 236 -6.13 -6.37 -3.59
C TYR A 236 -7.49 -7.07 -3.70
N LEU A 237 -8.22 -6.86 -4.81
CA LEU A 237 -9.57 -7.40 -5.02
C LEU A 237 -9.54 -8.67 -5.89
N ARG A 238 -9.68 -9.85 -5.30
CA ARG A 238 -9.92 -11.09 -6.06
C ARG A 238 -11.42 -11.35 -6.19
N GLY A 239 -12.00 -11.16 -7.37
CA GLY A 239 -13.28 -11.78 -7.78
C GLY A 239 -14.51 -11.55 -6.89
N ILE A 240 -14.50 -10.54 -6.01
CA ILE A 240 -15.65 -10.14 -5.19
C ILE A 240 -16.02 -8.72 -5.58
N ASP A 241 -17.33 -8.53 -5.72
CA ASP A 241 -18.08 -7.35 -6.15
C ASP A 241 -17.30 -6.02 -6.22
N VAL A 242 -17.30 -5.47 -7.44
CA VAL A 242 -16.57 -4.30 -7.95
C VAL A 242 -17.09 -2.97 -7.35
N PHE A 243 -17.85 -3.03 -6.27
CA PHE A 243 -18.56 -1.91 -5.68
C PHE A 243 -18.21 -1.79 -4.20
N LYS A 244 -17.05 -1.20 -3.92
CA LYS A 244 -17.09 0.23 -3.55
C LYS A 244 -15.71 0.84 -3.23
N TYR A 245 -14.72 0.12 -2.66
CA TYR A 245 -13.46 0.76 -2.25
C TYR A 245 -12.18 -0.08 -2.49
N PRO A 246 -11.20 0.37 -3.30
CA PRO A 246 -9.95 -0.36 -3.61
C PRO A 246 -8.83 -0.07 -2.61
N CYS A 247 -9.09 0.74 -1.58
CA CYS A 247 -8.11 1.06 -0.56
C CYS A 247 -8.76 1.58 0.71
N THR A 248 -8.02 1.44 1.80
CA THR A 248 -8.30 2.00 3.11
C THR A 248 -7.26 3.06 3.41
N VAL A 249 -7.70 4.26 3.80
CA VAL A 249 -6.83 5.41 4.07
C VAL A 249 -7.00 5.85 5.52
N LEU A 250 -5.89 5.98 6.23
CA LEU A 250 -5.85 6.53 7.58
C LEU A 250 -5.19 7.91 7.52
N LEU A 251 -5.97 8.98 7.73
CA LEU A 251 -5.44 10.34 7.74
C LEU A 251 -4.90 10.68 9.12
N ASN A 252 -3.73 11.33 9.15
CA ASN A 252 -3.11 11.76 10.39
C ASN A 252 -3.73 13.09 10.86
N PRO A 253 -4.43 13.11 12.02
CA PRO A 253 -5.05 14.33 12.53
C PRO A 253 -4.04 15.40 12.99
N MET A 254 -2.79 15.01 13.25
CA MET A 254 -1.73 15.89 13.73
C MET A 254 -0.76 16.32 12.61
N ALA A 255 -1.09 16.03 11.35
CA ALA A 255 -0.23 16.37 10.23
C ALA A 255 -0.11 17.89 10.05
N ILE A 256 1.13 18.39 9.95
CA ILE A 256 1.45 19.79 9.64
C ILE A 256 0.87 20.20 8.28
N ARG A 257 0.85 19.24 7.34
CA ARG A 257 0.20 19.38 6.03
C ARG A 257 -0.80 18.24 5.87
N PRO A 258 -2.08 18.43 6.24
CA PRO A 258 -3.06 17.36 6.20
C PRO A 258 -3.43 17.00 4.75
N ALA A 259 -3.66 15.72 4.51
CA ALA A 259 -4.32 15.27 3.30
C ALA A 259 -5.84 15.41 3.42
N SER A 260 -6.54 15.61 2.31
CA SER A 260 -8.00 15.65 2.29
C SER A 260 -8.59 14.28 1.98
N ALA A 261 -9.68 13.93 2.66
CA ALA A 261 -10.45 12.73 2.34
C ALA A 261 -11.05 12.75 0.92
N ASP A 262 -11.31 13.94 0.37
CA ASP A 262 -11.85 14.10 -0.98
C ASP A 262 -10.86 13.70 -2.08
N TRP A 263 -9.56 13.62 -1.76
CA TRP A 263 -8.54 13.12 -2.69
C TRP A 263 -8.66 11.62 -2.93
N PHE A 264 -9.45 10.92 -2.11
CA PHE A 264 -9.63 9.48 -2.18
C PHE A 264 -11.10 9.13 -2.43
N PRO A 265 -11.70 9.53 -3.57
CA PRO A 265 -13.14 9.46 -3.82
C PRO A 265 -13.70 8.03 -3.82
N ARG A 266 -12.83 7.04 -3.96
CA ARG A 266 -13.15 5.62 -3.94
C ARG A 266 -12.56 4.89 -2.74
N ALA A 267 -12.00 5.54 -1.73
CA ALA A 267 -11.44 4.84 -0.57
C ALA A 267 -12.38 4.84 0.63
N ARG A 268 -12.24 3.85 1.51
CA ARG A 268 -12.64 3.98 2.92
C ARG A 268 -11.63 4.93 3.56
N VAL A 269 -12.08 6.03 4.15
CA VAL A 269 -11.18 7.01 4.75
C VAL A 269 -11.53 7.19 6.20
N CYS A 270 -10.58 6.87 7.08
CA CYS A 270 -10.63 7.26 8.48
C CYS A 270 -10.04 8.66 8.61
N GLN A 271 -10.83 9.60 9.12
CA GLN A 271 -10.40 10.96 9.44
C GLN A 271 -10.86 11.36 10.83
N PHE A 272 -10.21 12.36 11.42
CA PHE A 272 -10.68 13.02 12.63
C PHE A 272 -11.37 14.33 12.28
N ASP A 273 -12.65 14.45 12.60
CA ASP A 273 -13.47 15.63 12.29
C ASP A 273 -14.50 15.86 13.39
N GLY A 274 -14.66 17.12 13.82
CA GLY A 274 -15.61 17.50 14.87
C GLY A 274 -15.39 16.80 16.21
N GLY A 275 -14.14 16.48 16.57
CA GLY A 275 -13.78 15.83 17.84
C GLY A 275 -13.94 14.30 17.86
N ALA A 276 -14.23 13.68 16.71
CA ALA A 276 -14.38 12.24 16.60
C ALA A 276 -13.73 11.68 15.34
N PHE A 277 -13.31 10.41 15.40
CA PHE A 277 -12.94 9.64 14.23
C PHE A 277 -14.18 9.24 13.46
N ARG A 278 -14.12 9.41 12.14
CA ARG A 278 -15.20 9.08 11.21
C ARG A 278 -14.68 8.26 10.05
N TRP A 279 -15.45 7.25 9.66
CA TRP A 279 -15.23 6.46 8.47
C TRP A 279 -16.09 6.98 7.32
N ILE A 280 -15.47 7.75 6.43
CA ILE A 280 -16.09 8.01 5.14
C ILE A 280 -16.14 6.69 4.40
N ARG A 281 -17.31 6.41 3.82
CA ARG A 281 -17.53 5.24 2.96
C ARG A 281 -17.50 3.89 3.73
N GLY A 282 -17.62 3.93 5.07
CA GLY A 282 -17.83 2.75 5.93
C GLY A 282 -16.54 2.17 6.50
N GLU A 283 -16.63 1.60 7.69
CA GLU A 283 -15.51 0.98 8.39
C GLU A 283 -15.12 -0.38 7.77
N PRO A 284 -13.86 -0.83 7.95
CA PRO A 284 -13.47 -2.20 7.62
C PRO A 284 -14.27 -3.20 8.46
N GLY A 285 -14.68 -4.33 7.87
CA GLY A 285 -15.72 -5.22 8.41
C GLY A 285 -15.40 -6.01 9.69
N ASP A 286 -14.29 -5.74 10.38
CA ASP A 286 -13.91 -6.46 11.60
C ASP A 286 -14.28 -5.68 12.87
N ALA A 287 -15.03 -6.35 13.75
CA ALA A 287 -15.61 -5.82 14.99
C ALA A 287 -14.59 -5.36 16.06
N HIS A 288 -13.29 -5.42 15.76
CA HIS A 288 -12.19 -5.03 16.64
C HIS A 288 -11.45 -3.77 16.19
N THR A 289 -11.94 -3.10 15.15
CA THR A 289 -11.37 -1.85 14.65
C THR A 289 -11.97 -0.62 15.34
N LEU A 290 -11.32 0.54 15.15
CA LEU A 290 -11.76 1.87 15.62
C LEU A 290 -13.20 2.17 15.13
N PRO A 291 -14.24 2.10 15.99
CA PRO A 291 -15.61 2.27 15.56
C PRO A 291 -15.89 3.69 15.05
N ASP A 292 -16.79 3.81 14.08
CA ASP A 292 -17.26 5.11 13.61
C ASP A 292 -17.83 5.96 14.77
N GLY A 293 -17.43 7.24 14.83
CA GLY A 293 -17.83 8.17 15.89
C GLY A 293 -17.00 8.09 17.17
N THR A 294 -15.90 7.31 17.21
CA THR A 294 -14.98 7.26 18.36
C THR A 294 -14.48 8.65 18.73
N LYS A 295 -14.70 9.09 19.97
CA LYS A 295 -14.24 10.41 20.44
C LYS A 295 -12.84 10.34 21.02
N LEU A 296 -12.02 11.36 20.77
CA LEU A 296 -10.77 11.53 21.52
C LEU A 296 -11.13 12.08 22.90
N ASP A 297 -10.84 11.32 23.96
CA ASP A 297 -11.00 11.84 25.32
C ASP A 297 -9.84 12.79 25.58
N GLU A 298 -10.11 14.09 25.55
CA GLU A 298 -9.08 15.11 25.79
C GLU A 298 -8.52 15.06 27.22
N GLY A 299 -9.27 14.44 28.15
CA GLY A 299 -8.98 14.46 29.58
C GLY A 299 -9.22 15.86 30.15
N ALA A 300 -10.01 15.92 31.23
CA ALA A 300 -10.16 17.14 32.03
C ALA A 300 -8.84 17.53 32.72
#